data_AF-A0A2D9Y1Q5-F1
#
_entry.id   AF-A0A2D9Y1Q5-F1
#
_cell.length_a   1.000
_cell.length_b   1.000
_cell.length_c   1.000
_cell.angle_alpha   90.00
_cell.angle_beta   90.00
_cell.angle_gamma   90.00
#
_symmetry.space_group_name_H-M   'P 1'
#
loop_
_entity.id
_entity.type
_entity.pdbx_description
1 polymer ?
#
loop_
_entity_poly.entity_id
_entity_poly.type
_entity_poly.pdbx_seq_one_letter_code
_entity_poly.pdbx_strand_id
1 'polypeptide(L)'
;MKKFLFILLIMPLWLSAQLNTSYNHFLHFSVKEGLSESTVMAFEEDQLGRVWIGTRNGLNLYDGEEVKIFRPQPESENKGL
;
A
#
# COMPACT_ATOMS: atom_id res chain seq x y z
N MET A 1 9.36 -51.26 -13.78
CA MET A 1 10.19 -50.40 -12.91
C MET A 1 10.51 -49.03 -13.52
N LYS A 2 10.92 -48.91 -14.79
CA LYS A 2 11.30 -47.62 -15.41
C LYS A 2 10.17 -46.56 -15.48
N LYS A 3 8.90 -46.97 -15.64
CA LYS A 3 7.74 -46.06 -15.69
C LYS A 3 7.47 -45.35 -14.35
N PHE A 4 7.76 -46.00 -13.22
CA PHE A 4 7.66 -45.40 -11.89
C PHE A 4 8.74 -44.34 -11.65
N LEU A 5 9.94 -44.54 -12.24
CA LEU A 5 11.05 -43.59 -12.16
C LEU A 5 10.72 -42.27 -12.86
N PHE A 6 10.01 -42.32 -13.99
CA PHE A 6 9.53 -41.12 -14.68
C PHE A 6 8.52 -40.37 -13.82
N ILE A 7 7.51 -41.05 -13.25
CA ILE A 7 6.48 -40.42 -12.41
C ILE A 7 7.09 -39.70 -11.21
N LEU A 8 8.09 -40.29 -10.56
CA LEU A 8 8.79 -39.70 -9.41
C LEU A 8 9.52 -38.38 -9.78
N LEU A 9 9.97 -38.26 -11.02
CA LEU A 9 10.71 -37.10 -11.52
C LEU A 9 9.80 -35.92 -11.90
N ILE A 10 8.58 -36.20 -12.35
CA ILE A 10 7.57 -35.17 -12.73
C ILE A 10 6.65 -34.76 -11.57
N MET A 11 6.51 -35.60 -10.54
CA MET A 11 5.68 -35.32 -9.37
C MET A 11 6.06 -34.02 -8.61
N PRO A 12 7.34 -33.70 -8.33
CA PRO A 12 7.69 -32.46 -7.64
C PRO A 12 7.47 -31.20 -8.49
N LEU A 13 7.47 -31.31 -9.83
CA LEU A 13 7.14 -30.21 -10.74
C LEU A 13 5.64 -29.87 -10.73
N TRP A 14 4.77 -30.86 -10.50
CA TRP A 14 3.35 -30.62 -10.31
C TRP A 14 3.03 -30.01 -8.94
N LEU A 15 3.83 -30.34 -7.92
CA LEU A 15 3.63 -29.83 -6.57
C LEU A 15 4.05 -28.35 -6.43
N SER A 16 5.12 -27.93 -7.10
CA SER A 16 5.54 -26.52 -7.12
C SER A 16 4.57 -25.60 -7.85
N ALA A 17 3.83 -26.12 -8.84
CA ALA A 17 2.80 -25.36 -9.57
C ALA A 17 1.55 -25.04 -8.72
N GLN A 18 1.34 -25.74 -7.60
CA GLN A 18 0.22 -25.51 -6.68
C GLN A 18 0.53 -24.49 -5.58
N LEU A 19 1.70 -23.83 -5.63
CA LEU A 19 2.02 -22.76 -4.69
C LEU A 19 1.07 -21.58 -4.95
N ASN A 20 0.02 -21.51 -4.13
CA ASN A 20 -0.94 -20.40 -4.10
C ASN A 20 -0.22 -19.14 -3.60
N THR A 21 0.37 -18.38 -4.51
CA THR A 21 0.74 -17.00 -4.23
C THR A 21 -0.54 -16.17 -4.22
N SER A 22 -1.21 -16.16 -3.07
CA SER A 22 -2.33 -15.27 -2.83
C SER A 22 -1.79 -13.84 -2.77
N TYR A 23 -1.67 -13.19 -3.94
CA TYR A 23 -1.16 -11.82 -4.08
C TYR A 23 -2.16 -10.73 -3.64
N ASN A 24 -3.24 -11.11 -2.97
CA ASN A 24 -4.33 -10.20 -2.62
C ASN A 24 -4.22 -9.70 -1.18
N HIS A 25 -3.02 -9.27 -0.77
CA HIS A 25 -2.87 -8.56 0.50
C HIS A 25 -2.98 -7.05 0.25
N PHE A 26 -4.14 -6.48 0.54
CA PHE A 26 -4.33 -5.04 0.50
C PHE A 26 -3.94 -4.44 1.85
N LEU A 27 -3.09 -3.41 1.81
CA LEU A 27 -2.91 -2.54 2.97
C LEU A 27 -4.18 -1.69 3.12
N HIS A 28 -4.73 -1.67 4.33
CA HIS A 28 -5.93 -0.90 4.62
C HIS A 28 -5.53 0.36 5.38
N PHE A 29 -5.75 1.52 4.77
CA PHE A 29 -5.55 2.82 5.40
C PHE A 29 -6.91 3.49 5.60
N SER A 30 -7.26 3.74 6.85
CA SER A 30 -8.42 4.54 7.23
C SER A 30 -7.99 5.68 8.16
N VAL A 31 -8.98 6.39 8.70
CA VAL A 31 -8.76 7.40 9.74
C VAL A 31 -8.05 6.80 10.96
N LYS A 32 -8.31 5.52 11.27
CA LYS A 32 -7.68 4.82 12.39
C LYS A 32 -6.17 4.63 12.19
N GLU A 33 -5.73 4.47 10.95
CA GLU A 33 -4.32 4.29 10.56
C GLU A 33 -3.64 5.61 10.19
N GLY A 34 -4.30 6.76 10.39
CA GLY A 34 -3.68 8.09 10.28
C GLY A 34 -4.14 8.95 9.11
N LEU A 35 -5.08 8.48 8.27
CA LEU A 35 -5.67 9.36 7.26
C LEU A 35 -6.49 10.48 7.89
N SER A 36 -6.40 11.67 7.32
CA SER A 36 -7.16 12.84 7.76
C SER A 36 -8.67 12.73 7.58
N GLU A 37 -9.13 11.93 6.60
CA GLU A 37 -10.54 11.62 6.33
C GLU A 37 -10.63 10.36 5.45
N SER A 38 -11.77 9.66 5.49
CA SER A 38 -11.98 8.37 4.81
C SER A 38 -12.19 8.46 3.29
N THR A 39 -12.59 9.62 2.77
CA THR A 39 -12.88 9.86 1.35
C THR A 39 -11.62 10.35 0.66
N VAL A 40 -10.95 9.42 -0.01
CA VAL A 40 -9.81 9.73 -0.88
C VAL A 40 -10.31 10.30 -2.20
N MET A 41 -9.80 11.48 -2.57
CA MET A 41 -10.15 12.20 -3.79
C MET A 41 -9.09 12.03 -4.88
N ALA A 42 -7.82 11.89 -4.49
CA ALA A 42 -6.69 11.70 -5.38
C ALA A 42 -5.52 11.03 -4.62
N PHE A 43 -4.66 10.33 -5.34
CA PHE A 43 -3.38 9.84 -4.81
C PHE A 43 -2.31 9.84 -5.90
N GLU A 44 -1.03 9.95 -5.52
CA GLU A 44 0.13 9.88 -6.41
C GLU A 44 1.36 9.39 -5.62
N GLU A 45 2.21 8.58 -6.26
CA GLU A 45 3.52 8.19 -5.70
C GLU A 45 4.60 9.14 -6.22
N ASP A 46 5.45 9.65 -5.32
CA ASP A 46 6.58 10.47 -5.73
C ASP A 46 7.84 9.64 -6.07
N GLN A 47 8.87 10.31 -6.59
CA GLN A 47 10.11 9.66 -7.01
C GLN A 47 10.89 9.00 -5.88
N LEU A 48 10.56 9.29 -4.62
CA LEU A 48 11.18 8.69 -3.44
C LEU A 48 10.38 7.48 -2.92
N GLY A 49 9.29 7.10 -3.60
CA GLY A 49 8.42 6.00 -3.21
C GLY A 49 7.41 6.37 -2.12
N ARG A 50 7.21 7.66 -1.84
CA ARG A 50 6.22 8.11 -0.86
C ARG A 50 4.88 8.34 -1.54
N VAL A 51 3.78 8.06 -0.83
CA VAL A 51 2.43 8.18 -1.37
C VAL A 51 1.77 9.44 -0.83
N TRP A 52 1.41 10.34 -1.74
CA TRP A 52 0.59 11.51 -1.47
C TRP A 52 -0.88 11.15 -1.65
N ILE A 53 -1.72 11.49 -0.68
CA ILE A 53 -3.15 11.14 -0.67
C ILE A 53 -3.95 12.40 -0.33
N GLY A 54 -4.68 12.92 -1.30
CA GLY A 54 -5.63 14.02 -1.10
C GLY A 54 -6.97 13.48 -0.61
N THR A 55 -7.39 13.88 0.59
CA THR A 55 -8.73 13.58 1.13
C THR A 55 -9.59 14.85 1.10
N ARG A 56 -10.87 14.72 1.47
CA ARG A 56 -11.75 15.89 1.60
C ARG A 56 -11.29 16.87 2.68
N ASN A 57 -10.47 16.44 3.64
CA ASN A 57 -10.08 17.24 4.81
C ASN A 57 -8.57 17.22 5.11
N GLY A 58 -7.75 17.22 4.07
CA GLY A 58 -6.30 17.34 4.20
C GLY A 58 -5.53 16.64 3.09
N LEU A 59 -4.23 16.91 3.08
CA LEU A 59 -3.27 16.18 2.27
C LEU A 59 -2.47 15.26 3.21
N ASN A 60 -2.32 14.00 2.85
CA ASN A 60 -1.62 13.01 3.65
C ASN A 60 -0.40 12.52 2.88
N LEU A 61 0.72 12.33 3.57
CA LEU A 61 1.94 11.77 3.03
C LEU A 61 2.26 10.49 3.80
N TYR A 62 2.25 9.36 3.11
CA TYR A 62 2.70 8.08 3.65
C TYR A 62 4.11 7.78 3.15
N ASP A 63 5.04 7.52 4.06
CA ASP A 63 6.45 7.29 3.75
C ASP A 63 6.89 5.81 3.82
N GLY A 64 5.93 4.90 4.06
CA GLY A 64 6.20 3.47 4.28
C GLY A 64 6.02 3.05 5.75
N GLU A 65 6.08 3.99 6.69
CA GLU A 65 5.90 3.71 8.12
C GLU A 65 4.81 4.57 8.74
N GLU A 66 4.81 5.87 8.48
CA GLU A 66 3.90 6.84 9.10
C GLU A 66 3.14 7.69 8.09
N VAL A 67 1.99 8.22 8.54
CA VAL A 67 1.17 9.16 7.76
C VAL A 67 1.27 10.55 8.37
N LYS A 68 1.84 11.49 7.61
CA LYS A 68 1.88 12.91 7.96
C LYS A 68 0.74 13.67 7.32
N ILE A 69 0.03 14.47 8.12
CA ILE A 69 -1.12 15.26 7.67
C ILE A 69 -0.74 16.73 7.49
N PHE A 70 -1.07 17.28 6.32
CA PHE A 70 -0.97 18.70 6.01
C PHE A 70 -2.37 19.30 5.91
N ARG A 71 -2.58 20.41 6.61
CA ARG A 71 -3.79 21.24 6.54
C ARG A 71 -3.40 22.69 6.28
N PRO A 72 -4.25 23.47 5.60
CA PRO A 72 -4.04 24.91 5.48
C PRO A 72 -3.92 25.56 6.87
N GLN A 73 -2.94 26.43 7.05
CA GLN A 73 -2.85 27.23 8.26
C GLN A 73 -3.96 28.28 8.25
N PRO A 74 -4.73 28.46 9.34
CA PRO A 74 -5.72 29.52 9.41
C PRO A 74 -5.06 30.89 9.27
N GLU A 75 -5.65 31.75 8.44
CA GLU A 75 -5.15 33.08 8.06
C GLU A 75 -4.81 33.98 9.26
N SER A 76 -5.43 33.73 10.43
CA SER A 76 -5.20 34.46 11.68
C SER A 76 -3.81 34.28 12.30
N GLU A 77 -3.01 33.34 11.82
CA GLU A 77 -1.63 33.11 12.31
C GLU A 77 -0.54 33.63 11.35
N ASN A 78 -0.91 34.23 10.21
CA ASN A 78 0.03 35.01 9.39
C ASN A 78 0.36 36.35 10.09
N LYS A 79 1.01 36.28 11.26
CA LYS A 79 1.74 37.42 11.79
C LYS A 79 3.00 37.56 10.94
N GLY A 80 2.94 38.49 9.99
CA GLY A 80 3.94 38.73 8.97
C GLY A 80 5.38 38.68 9.48
N LEU A 81 6.23 38.06 8.66
CA LEU A 81 7.64 38.42 8.58
C LEU A 81 7.78 39.83 8.01
#